data_AF-A0A1X0QD61-F1
#
_entry.id   AF-A0A1X0QD61-F1
#
_cell.length_a   1.000
_cell.length_b   1.000
_cell.length_c   1.000
_cell.angle_alpha   90.00
_cell.angle_beta   90.00
_cell.angle_gamma   90.00
#
_symmetry.space_group_name_H-M   'P 1'
#
loop_
_entity.id
_entity.type
_entity.pdbx_description
1 polymer ?
#
loop_
_entity_poly.entity_id
_entity_poly.type
_entity_poly.pdbx_seq_one_letter_code
_entity_poly.pdbx_strand_id
1 'polypeptide(L)'
;MFGYEDLLNFDIKKTEAAISVQEITSNWNKFVSKFLKEFIFLKYISYGKFYAILSTFTVSGFFHNYKPSTLLFFLSFPLLGKILDDFNKNFENNLIKRIQTSLFVSYFSVPFLTQSVKETFIVWKSVYFYMHIYIGICGILLLLKFIYLKLTKIKDSEKKID
;
A
#
# COMPACT_ATOMS: atom_id res chain seq x y z
N MET A 1 -28.35 6.71 -15.77
CA MET A 1 -27.76 6.03 -16.95
C MET A 1 -26.25 6.04 -16.73
N PHE A 2 -25.58 4.89 -16.78
CA PHE A 2 -24.12 4.84 -16.62
C PHE A 2 -23.45 5.53 -17.81
N GLY A 3 -22.47 6.39 -17.54
CA GLY A 3 -21.66 7.03 -18.57
C GLY A 3 -20.56 6.09 -19.10
N TYR A 4 -19.93 6.45 -20.22
CA TYR A 4 -18.79 5.70 -20.77
C TYR A 4 -17.68 5.47 -19.73
N GLU A 5 -17.41 6.48 -18.89
CA GLU A 5 -16.39 6.38 -17.83
C GLU A 5 -16.72 5.35 -16.75
N ASP A 6 -18.00 5.08 -16.49
CA ASP A 6 -18.45 4.08 -15.51
C ASP A 6 -18.25 2.64 -16.00
N LEU A 7 -18.06 2.45 -17.31
CA LEU A 7 -17.81 1.16 -17.95
C LEU A 7 -16.31 0.81 -18.02
N LEU A 8 -15.42 1.75 -17.67
CA LEU A 8 -13.99 1.54 -17.73
C LEU A 8 -13.46 0.81 -16.49
N ASN A 9 -12.87 -0.35 -16.69
CA ASN A 9 -12.20 -1.10 -15.61
C ASN A 9 -10.88 -0.45 -15.14
N PHE A 10 -10.36 0.54 -15.89
CA PHE A 10 -9.11 1.21 -15.61
C PHE A 10 -9.18 2.71 -15.90
N ASP A 11 -8.55 3.52 -15.05
CA ASP A 11 -8.33 4.95 -15.29
C ASP A 11 -6.83 5.24 -15.33
N ILE A 12 -6.29 5.37 -16.55
CA ILE A 12 -4.86 5.59 -16.82
C ILE A 12 -4.38 6.86 -16.11
N LYS A 13 -5.11 7.97 -16.28
CA LYS A 13 -4.68 9.27 -15.77
C LYS A 13 -4.59 9.25 -14.26
N LYS A 14 -5.59 8.71 -13.56
CA LYS A 14 -5.57 8.64 -12.09
C LYS A 14 -4.54 7.66 -11.57
N THR A 15 -4.26 6.59 -12.29
CA THR A 15 -3.30 5.58 -11.86
C THR A 15 -1.86 6.08 -12.01
N GLU A 16 -1.51 6.65 -13.16
CA GLU A 16 -0.17 7.21 -13.39
C GLU A 16 0.07 8.49 -12.57
N ALA A 17 -0.99 9.26 -12.29
CA ALA A 17 -0.89 10.47 -11.48
C ALA A 17 -0.94 10.21 -9.96
N ALA A 18 -1.14 8.96 -9.53
CA ALA A 18 -1.45 8.61 -8.16
C ALA A 18 -0.35 9.02 -7.17
N ILE A 19 -0.76 9.54 -6.02
CA ILE A 19 0.13 9.99 -4.94
C ILE A 19 0.16 9.02 -3.76
N SER A 20 -0.60 7.92 -3.86
CA SER A 20 -0.67 6.87 -2.85
C SER A 20 -0.88 5.50 -3.49
N VAL A 21 -0.42 4.45 -2.82
CA VAL A 21 -0.63 3.05 -3.22
C VAL A 21 -2.13 2.73 -3.20
N GLN A 22 -2.87 3.27 -2.23
CA GLN A 22 -4.33 3.15 -2.19
C GLN A 22 -5.00 3.69 -3.46
N GLU A 23 -4.56 4.85 -3.96
CA GLU A 23 -5.14 5.46 -5.17
C GLU A 23 -4.90 4.60 -6.41
N ILE A 24 -3.72 3.98 -6.55
CA ILE A 24 -3.43 3.02 -7.62
C ILE A 24 -4.41 1.85 -7.57
N THR A 25 -4.54 1.20 -6.41
CA THR A 25 -5.44 0.03 -6.25
C THR A 25 -6.92 0.35 -6.41
N SER A 26 -7.31 1.61 -6.26
CA SER A 26 -8.70 2.08 -6.44
C SER A 26 -9.03 2.43 -7.89
N ASN A 27 -8.01 2.72 -8.72
CA ASN A 27 -8.19 3.12 -10.12
C ASN A 27 -7.75 2.04 -11.12
N TRP A 28 -6.94 1.08 -10.67
CA TRP A 28 -6.58 -0.14 -11.40
C TRP A 28 -7.56 -1.28 -11.09
N ASN A 29 -8.07 -1.94 -12.15
CA ASN A 29 -8.94 -3.11 -12.05
C ASN A 29 -10.18 -2.88 -11.16
N LYS A 30 -10.90 -1.78 -11.43
CA LYS A 30 -11.99 -1.25 -10.59
C LYS A 30 -13.11 -2.26 -10.34
N PHE A 31 -13.47 -3.09 -11.33
CA PHE A 31 -14.54 -4.08 -11.18
C PHE A 31 -14.16 -5.19 -10.22
N VAL A 32 -12.92 -5.67 -10.28
CA VAL A 32 -12.40 -6.66 -9.32
C VAL A 32 -12.27 -6.02 -7.95
N SER A 33 -11.78 -4.77 -7.85
CA SER A 33 -11.73 -4.04 -6.58
C SER A 33 -13.12 -3.88 -5.96
N LYS A 34 -14.15 -3.59 -6.76
CA LYS A 34 -15.56 -3.55 -6.31
C LYS A 34 -16.05 -4.93 -5.87
N PHE A 35 -15.83 -5.96 -6.68
CA PHE A 35 -16.19 -7.34 -6.33
C PHE A 35 -15.56 -7.76 -5.00
N LEU A 36 -14.25 -7.61 -4.85
CA LEU A 36 -13.53 -7.96 -3.63
C LEU A 36 -14.00 -7.12 -2.44
N LYS A 37 -14.35 -5.84 -2.66
CA LYS A 37 -14.91 -5.01 -1.60
C LYS A 37 -16.23 -5.60 -1.07
N GLU A 38 -17.16 -5.91 -1.96
CA GLU A 38 -18.50 -6.41 -1.59
C GLU A 38 -18.43 -7.82 -0.98
N PHE A 39 -17.68 -8.73 -1.60
CA PHE A 39 -17.70 -10.14 -1.22
C PHE A 39 -16.68 -10.52 -0.13
N ILE A 40 -15.57 -9.78 0.00
CA ILE A 40 -14.50 -10.07 0.95
C ILE A 40 -14.38 -8.96 1.99
N PHE A 41 -14.01 -7.74 1.60
CA PHE A 41 -13.68 -6.68 2.55
C PHE A 41 -14.83 -6.41 3.54
N LEU A 42 -16.05 -6.16 3.04
CA LEU A 42 -17.20 -5.84 3.89
C LEU A 42 -17.62 -7.01 4.78
N LYS A 43 -17.38 -8.25 4.36
CA LYS A 43 -17.65 -9.44 5.18
C LYS A 43 -16.70 -9.54 6.38
N TYR A 44 -15.46 -9.09 6.23
CA TYR A 44 -14.42 -9.23 7.26
C TYR A 44 -14.15 -7.93 8.04
N ILE A 45 -14.81 -6.81 7.71
CA ILE A 45 -14.57 -5.52 8.37
C ILE A 45 -14.89 -5.52 9.87
N SER A 46 -15.84 -6.35 10.30
CA SER A 46 -16.21 -6.55 11.71
C SER A 46 -15.07 -7.08 12.56
N TYR A 47 -14.14 -7.84 11.98
CA TYR A 47 -12.95 -8.35 12.67
C TYR A 47 -11.82 -7.31 12.74
N GLY A 48 -11.95 -6.20 12.02
CA GLY A 48 -11.00 -5.10 11.99
C GLY A 48 -10.54 -4.77 10.58
N LYS A 49 -10.34 -3.47 10.32
CA LYS A 49 -9.96 -2.96 9.00
C LYS A 49 -8.68 -3.59 8.46
N PHE A 50 -7.68 -3.83 9.30
CA PHE A 50 -6.44 -4.47 8.89
C PHE A 50 -6.68 -5.89 8.35
N TYR A 51 -7.41 -6.73 9.08
CA TYR A 51 -7.73 -8.09 8.66
C TYR A 51 -8.60 -8.13 7.40
N ALA A 52 -9.56 -7.22 7.29
CA ALA A 52 -10.39 -7.11 6.09
C ALA A 52 -9.57 -6.78 4.83
N ILE A 53 -8.63 -5.84 4.93
CA ILE A 53 -7.71 -5.50 3.84
C ILE A 53 -6.80 -6.70 3.54
N LEU A 54 -6.20 -7.31 4.56
CA LEU A 54 -5.28 -8.43 4.37
C LEU A 54 -5.96 -9.62 3.67
N SER A 55 -7.17 -9.98 4.10
CA SER A 55 -7.99 -11.02 3.46
C SER A 55 -8.33 -10.66 2.02
N THR A 56 -8.66 -9.40 1.76
CA THR A 56 -8.99 -8.91 0.41
C THR A 56 -7.81 -9.08 -0.56
N PHE A 57 -6.61 -8.64 -0.17
CA PHE A 57 -5.41 -8.79 -0.99
C PHE A 57 -4.96 -10.25 -1.10
N THR A 58 -5.17 -11.07 -0.06
CA THR A 58 -4.89 -12.52 -0.11
C THR A 58 -5.77 -13.21 -1.15
N VAL A 59 -7.09 -12.98 -1.11
CA VAL A 59 -8.03 -13.53 -2.10
C VAL A 59 -7.71 -13.01 -3.50
N SER A 60 -7.37 -11.72 -3.63
CA SER A 60 -6.90 -11.16 -4.90
C SER A 60 -5.69 -11.92 -5.46
N GLY A 61 -4.70 -12.23 -4.63
CA GLY A 61 -3.54 -13.00 -5.04
C GLY A 61 -3.90 -14.40 -5.56
N PHE A 62 -4.79 -15.10 -4.84
CA PHE A 62 -5.28 -16.41 -5.27
C PHE A 62 -6.06 -16.39 -6.59
N PHE A 63 -6.76 -15.29 -6.91
CA PHE A 63 -7.42 -15.13 -8.21
C PHE A 63 -6.44 -15.05 -9.38
N HIS A 64 -5.20 -14.59 -9.13
CA HIS A 64 -4.18 -14.56 -10.16
C HIS A 64 -3.49 -15.91 -10.31
N ASN A 65 -2.88 -16.43 -9.24
CA ASN A 65 -2.36 -17.80 -9.17
C ASN A 65 -1.94 -18.17 -7.75
N TYR A 66 -1.72 -19.47 -7.52
CA TYR A 66 -1.34 -20.02 -6.22
C TYR A 66 0.16 -19.93 -5.90
N LYS A 67 0.98 -19.24 -6.73
CA LYS A 67 2.42 -19.17 -6.48
C LYS A 67 2.73 -18.24 -5.30
N PRO A 68 3.68 -18.61 -4.42
CA PRO A 68 4.07 -17.76 -3.29
C PRO A 68 4.56 -16.37 -3.70
N SER A 69 5.19 -16.21 -4.85
CA SER A 69 5.65 -14.90 -5.34
C SER A 69 4.48 -13.97 -5.69
N THR A 70 3.37 -14.50 -6.20
CA THR A 70 2.16 -13.71 -6.45
C THR A 70 1.55 -13.22 -5.16
N LEU A 71 1.45 -14.08 -4.14
CA LEU A 71 1.01 -13.65 -2.81
C LEU A 71 1.95 -12.60 -2.23
N LEU A 72 3.27 -12.74 -2.41
CA LEU A 72 4.25 -11.75 -1.97
C LEU A 72 4.00 -10.36 -2.60
N PHE A 73 3.67 -10.30 -3.89
CA PHE A 73 3.25 -9.06 -4.55
C PHE A 73 2.01 -8.47 -3.88
N PHE A 74 0.90 -9.22 -3.81
CA PHE A 74 -0.37 -8.68 -3.29
C PHE A 74 -0.30 -8.29 -1.82
N LEU A 75 0.43 -9.04 -0.99
CA LEU A 75 0.57 -8.74 0.44
C LEU A 75 1.51 -7.56 0.71
N SER A 76 2.42 -7.21 -0.21
CA SER A 76 3.29 -6.04 -0.05
C SER A 76 2.50 -4.73 0.00
N PHE A 77 1.38 -4.62 -0.71
CA PHE A 77 0.55 -3.41 -0.78
C PHE A 77 -0.08 -3.04 0.57
N PRO A 78 -0.83 -3.93 1.24
CA PRO A 78 -1.44 -3.60 2.52
C PRO A 78 -0.46 -3.54 3.69
N LEU A 79 0.66 -4.28 3.62
CA LEU A 79 1.66 -4.30 4.70
C LEU A 79 2.63 -3.13 4.61
N LEU A 80 3.19 -2.86 3.42
CA LEU A 80 4.25 -1.88 3.22
C LEU A 80 3.75 -0.60 2.56
N GLY A 81 2.79 -0.72 1.63
CA GLY A 81 2.20 0.44 0.95
C GLY A 81 1.52 1.40 1.92
N LYS A 82 0.89 0.87 2.98
CA LYS A 82 0.30 1.69 4.05
C LYS A 82 1.34 2.58 4.75
N ILE A 83 2.54 2.06 5.02
CA ILE A 83 3.62 2.82 5.68
C ILE A 83 4.04 3.97 4.77
N LEU A 84 4.18 3.70 3.46
CA LEU A 84 4.51 4.73 2.49
C LEU A 84 3.43 5.79 2.37
N ASP A 85 2.16 5.39 2.29
CA ASP A 85 1.02 6.31 2.20
C ASP A 85 0.91 7.20 3.45
N ASP A 86 1.15 6.64 4.64
CA ASP A 86 1.18 7.39 5.89
C ASP A 86 2.41 8.32 5.97
N PHE A 87 3.55 7.93 5.39
CA PHE A 87 4.74 8.78 5.28
C PHE A 87 4.57 9.93 4.28
N ASN A 88 3.92 9.67 3.14
CA ASN A 88 3.62 10.65 2.10
C ASN A 88 2.80 11.84 2.62
N LYS A 89 2.01 11.67 3.68
CA LYS A 89 1.26 12.75 4.34
C LYS A 89 2.16 13.83 4.95
N ASN A 90 3.44 13.55 5.17
CA ASN A 90 4.40 14.54 5.69
C ASN A 90 4.95 15.47 4.59
N PHE A 91 4.66 15.20 3.32
CA PHE A 91 5.08 16.05 2.20
C PHE A 91 3.90 16.85 1.69
N GLU A 92 4.11 18.12 1.36
CA GLU A 92 3.09 18.92 0.67
C GLU A 92 3.15 18.66 -0.84
N ASN A 93 4.37 18.51 -1.38
CA ASN A 93 4.61 18.36 -2.81
C ASN A 93 4.09 17.01 -3.36
N ASN A 94 3.10 17.08 -4.24
CA ASN A 94 2.50 15.91 -4.89
C ASN A 94 3.44 15.19 -5.86
N LEU A 95 4.41 15.87 -6.46
CA LEU A 95 5.41 15.23 -7.31
C LEU A 95 6.27 14.24 -6.51
N ILE A 96 6.68 14.63 -5.29
CA ILE A 96 7.47 13.77 -4.40
C ILE A 96 6.67 12.53 -3.99
N LYS A 97 5.38 12.70 -3.64
CA LYS A 97 4.48 11.59 -3.30
C LYS A 97 4.29 10.63 -4.49
N ARG A 98 4.10 11.19 -5.69
CA ARG A 98 3.95 10.42 -6.92
C ARG A 98 5.19 9.60 -7.22
N ILE A 99 6.38 10.22 -7.22
CA ILE A 99 7.65 9.52 -7.47
C ILE A 99 7.83 8.36 -6.49
N GLN A 100 7.62 8.60 -5.20
CA GLN A 100 7.71 7.54 -4.18
C GLN A 100 6.71 6.40 -4.44
N THR A 101 5.47 6.73 -4.79
CA THR A 101 4.42 5.75 -5.09
C THR A 101 4.74 4.93 -6.35
N SER A 102 5.21 5.57 -7.41
CA SER A 102 5.62 4.90 -8.65
C SER A 102 6.83 3.97 -8.41
N LEU A 103 7.82 4.41 -7.63
CA LEU A 103 8.97 3.59 -7.24
C LEU A 103 8.54 2.37 -6.41
N PHE A 104 7.59 2.56 -5.48
CA PHE A 104 7.01 1.46 -4.71
C PHE A 104 6.39 0.39 -5.60
N VAL A 105 5.46 0.79 -6.47
CA VAL A 105 4.73 -0.16 -7.31
C VAL A 105 5.66 -0.84 -8.29
N SER A 106 6.59 -0.09 -8.90
CA SER A 106 7.60 -0.66 -9.80
C SER A 106 8.44 -1.72 -9.10
N TYR A 107 8.98 -1.40 -7.93
CA TYR A 107 9.83 -2.32 -7.16
C TYR A 107 9.07 -3.57 -6.68
N PHE A 108 7.88 -3.38 -6.13
CA PHE A 108 7.10 -4.49 -5.57
C PHE A 108 6.38 -5.31 -6.63
N SER A 109 6.32 -4.88 -7.90
CA SER A 109 5.78 -5.70 -9.01
C SER A 109 6.67 -6.91 -9.39
N VAL A 110 7.96 -6.90 -9.02
CA VAL A 110 8.93 -7.96 -9.35
C VAL A 110 8.48 -9.39 -9.01
N PRO A 111 7.89 -9.69 -7.84
CA PRO A 111 7.37 -11.02 -7.51
C PRO A 111 6.24 -11.48 -8.43
N PHE A 112 5.46 -10.54 -8.96
CA PHE A 112 4.41 -10.80 -9.93
C PHE A 112 4.98 -11.02 -11.34
N LEU A 113 6.08 -10.35 -11.70
CA LEU A 113 6.71 -10.51 -13.00
C LEU A 113 7.51 -11.82 -13.11
N THR A 114 8.30 -12.14 -12.09
CA THR A 114 9.18 -13.33 -12.09
C THR A 114 8.43 -14.62 -11.83
N GLN A 115 7.28 -14.58 -11.16
CA GLN A 115 6.50 -15.78 -10.81
C GLN A 115 7.33 -16.85 -10.06
N SER A 116 8.41 -16.42 -9.39
CA SER A 116 9.39 -17.26 -8.68
C SER A 116 9.99 -16.47 -7.51
N VAL A 117 9.89 -17.01 -6.29
CA VAL A 117 10.45 -16.36 -5.09
C VAL A 117 11.98 -16.26 -5.20
N LYS A 118 12.64 -17.31 -5.69
CA LYS A 118 14.11 -17.31 -5.83
C LYS A 118 14.58 -16.19 -6.76
N GLU A 119 13.94 -16.04 -7.91
CA GLU A 119 14.29 -15.00 -8.89
C GLU A 119 13.94 -13.61 -8.37
N THR A 120 12.80 -13.46 -7.69
CA THR A 120 12.43 -12.21 -7.00
C THR A 120 13.56 -11.72 -6.10
N PHE A 121 14.10 -12.60 -5.24
CA PHE A 121 15.17 -12.24 -4.32
C PHE A 121 16.49 -11.96 -5.03
N ILE A 122 16.78 -12.61 -6.16
CA ILE A 122 17.95 -12.28 -6.99
C ILE A 122 17.84 -10.86 -7.54
N VAL A 123 16.68 -10.48 -8.07
CA VAL A 123 16.43 -9.12 -8.58
C VAL A 123 16.49 -8.09 -7.45
N TRP A 124 15.85 -8.34 -6.31
CA TRP A 124 15.94 -7.42 -5.19
C TRP A 124 17.35 -7.29 -4.63
N LYS A 125 18.12 -8.38 -4.62
CA LYS A 125 19.54 -8.36 -4.22
C LYS A 125 20.38 -7.53 -5.20
N SER A 126 20.14 -7.60 -6.51
CA SER A 126 20.92 -6.83 -7.48
C SER A 126 20.70 -5.31 -7.36
N VAL A 127 19.57 -4.89 -6.79
CA VAL A 127 19.27 -3.48 -6.46
C VAL A 127 19.38 -3.19 -4.96
N TYR A 128 20.12 -4.02 -4.22
CA TYR A 128 20.43 -3.83 -2.79
C TYR A 128 19.21 -3.65 -1.88
N PHE A 129 18.07 -4.24 -2.24
CA PHE A 129 16.81 -4.13 -1.50
C PHE A 129 16.38 -2.67 -1.21
N TYR A 130 16.74 -1.70 -2.06
CA TYR A 130 16.63 -0.27 -1.74
C TYR A 130 15.25 0.14 -1.23
N MET A 131 14.16 -0.38 -1.82
CA MET A 131 12.81 0.01 -1.43
C MET A 131 12.38 -0.59 -0.08
N HIS A 132 12.86 -1.79 0.27
CA HIS A 132 12.64 -2.35 1.60
C HIS A 132 13.33 -1.50 2.66
N ILE A 133 14.59 -1.12 2.41
CA ILE A 133 15.37 -0.26 3.30
C ILE A 133 14.67 1.09 3.46
N TYR A 134 14.25 1.70 2.34
CA TYR A 134 13.53 2.96 2.34
C TYR A 134 12.27 2.93 3.20
N ILE A 135 11.40 1.92 3.01
CA ILE A 135 10.17 1.77 3.80
C ILE A 135 10.47 1.50 5.27
N GLY A 136 11.53 0.74 5.56
CA GLY A 136 12.01 0.54 6.93
C GLY A 136 12.34 1.87 7.61
N ILE A 137 13.09 2.75 6.91
CA ILE A 137 13.40 4.11 7.39
C ILE A 137 12.12 4.93 7.58
N CYS A 138 11.21 4.95 6.60
CA CYS A 138 9.92 5.64 6.71
C CYS A 138 9.13 5.17 7.95
N GLY A 139 9.06 3.86 8.18
CA GLY A 139 8.37 3.27 9.33
C GLY A 139 9.01 3.68 10.66
N ILE A 140 10.33 3.68 10.75
CA ILE A 140 11.06 4.15 11.95
C ILE A 140 10.78 5.64 12.19
N LEU A 141 10.84 6.49 11.18
CA LEU A 141 10.58 7.92 11.30
C LEU A 141 9.13 8.19 11.75
N LEU A 142 8.15 7.46 11.22
CA LEU A 142 6.76 7.55 11.65
C LEU A 142 6.58 7.12 13.11
N LEU A 143 7.26 6.05 13.53
CA LEU A 143 7.24 5.58 14.92
C LEU A 143 7.85 6.60 15.87
N LEU A 144 9.01 7.17 15.52
CA LEU A 144 9.67 8.22 16.30
C LEU A 144 8.78 9.47 16.42
N LYS A 145 8.13 9.88 15.32
CA LYS A 145 7.15 10.98 15.33
C LYS A 145 5.98 10.68 16.26
N PHE A 146 5.44 9.47 16.23
CA PHE A 146 4.35 9.05 17.12
C PHE A 146 4.76 9.10 18.59
N ILE A 147 5.95 8.57 18.93
CA ILE A 147 6.50 8.60 20.30
C ILE A 147 6.69 10.04 20.75
N TYR A 148 7.31 10.89 19.94
CA TYR A 148 7.53 12.30 20.24
C TYR A 148 6.21 13.03 20.55
N LEU A 149 5.20 12.90 19.69
CA LEU A 149 3.89 13.53 19.88
C LEU A 149 3.16 13.03 21.14
N LYS A 150 3.38 11.77 21.52
CA LYS A 150 2.81 11.21 22.74
C LYS A 150 3.49 11.82 23.98
N LEU A 151 4.82 11.95 23.96
CA LEU A 151 5.59 12.54 25.05
C LEU A 151 5.27 14.03 25.25
N THR A 152 5.12 14.80 24.17
CA THR A 152 4.76 16.22 24.28
C THR A 152 3.37 16.43 24.87
N LYS A 153 2.38 15.61 24.47
CA LYS A 153 1.02 15.67 25.03
C LYS A 153 0.97 15.39 26.52
N ILE A 154 1.78 14.46 27.01
CA ILE A 154 1.88 14.15 28.45
C ILE A 154 2.42 15.37 29.21
N LYS A 155 3.51 15.96 28.70
CA LYS A 155 4.10 17.17 29.30
C LYS A 155 3.15 18.37 29.35
N ASP A 156 2.35 18.55 28.30
CA ASP A 156 1.35 19.62 28.25
C ASP A 156 0.15 19.37 29.19
N SER A 157 -0.16 18.11 29.51
CA SER A 157 -1.20 17.76 30.47
C SER A 157 -0.78 17.98 31.92
N GLU A 158 0.49 17.73 32.26
CA GLU A 158 1.07 17.99 33.58
C GLU A 158 1.08 19.50 33.89
N LYS A 159 1.48 20.33 32.92
CA LYS A 159 1.52 21.80 33.06
C LYS A 159 0.17 22.50 33.26
N LYS A 160 -0.96 21.82 33.04
CA LYS A 160 -2.31 22.40 33.19
C LYS A 160 -2.93 22.10 34.56
N ILE A 161 -2.28 21.27 35.38
CA ILE A 161 -2.76 20.85 36.69
C ILE A 161 -2.08 21.66 37.82
N ASP A 162 -0.96 22.32 37.52
CA ASP A 162 -0.30 23.34 38.34
C ASP A 162 -0.86 24.75 38.05
#